data_AF-S7HRE2-F1
#
_entry.id   AF-S7HRE2-F1
#
_cell.length_a   1.000
_cell.length_b   1.000
_cell.length_c   1.000
_cell.angle_alpha   90.00
_cell.angle_beta   90.00
_cell.angle_gamma   90.00
#
_symmetry.space_group_name_H-M   'P 1'
#
loop_
_entity.id
_entity.type
_entity.pdbx_description
1 polymer ?
#
loop_
_entity_poly.entity_id
_entity_poly.type
_entity_poly.pdbx_seq_one_letter_code
_entity_poly.pdbx_strand_id
1 'polypeptide(L)'
;MGFFDAFFKEHQRTKSEEIYDNALQIFNSPELQNQALSGELADKVRHGEDCDVLPGAYGRFGHDATNPIPVNGPSGEFVYLSRLRLRRTGSMVFFHKAGQVGNLDVFELTNVSGKFVDRLYVDMYHPRCSRRYPDGYTLEREAVFPRGVTTTLADFPKGLYKAIKKEAKLRLGIDVAEKESDCIDVPAVQAALDQLRQKRPAAPIMKPLK
;
A
#
# COMPACT_ATOMS: atom_id res chain seq x y z
N MET A 1 -27.23 37.06 26.86
CA MET A 1 -26.99 35.82 26.09
C MET A 1 -26.25 36.25 24.83
N GLY A 2 -24.93 36.07 24.69
CA GLY A 2 -24.35 34.81 24.21
C GLY A 2 -22.82 34.93 23.97
N PHE A 3 -22.09 35.54 24.90
CA PHE A 3 -20.62 35.60 24.86
C PHE A 3 -19.93 34.27 25.23
N PHE A 4 -20.69 33.24 25.61
CA PHE A 4 -20.19 31.89 25.88
C PHE A 4 -20.19 30.97 24.64
N ASP A 5 -20.88 31.35 23.55
CA ASP A 5 -21.05 30.47 22.38
C ASP A 5 -19.89 30.58 21.37
N ALA A 6 -19.12 31.67 21.43
CA ALA A 6 -17.92 31.86 20.60
C ALA A 6 -16.67 31.19 21.21
N PHE A 7 -16.59 31.08 22.53
CA PHE A 7 -15.44 30.48 23.23
C PHE A 7 -15.46 28.94 23.22
N PHE A 8 -16.63 28.33 22.99
CA PHE A 8 -16.76 26.88 22.82
C PHE A 8 -16.51 26.38 21.38
N LYS A 9 -16.44 27.29 20.39
CA LYS A 9 -16.19 26.93 18.99
C LYS A 9 -14.71 26.79 18.64
N GLU A 10 -13.82 27.33 19.46
CA GLU A 10 -12.37 27.29 19.21
C GLU A 10 -11.68 26.09 19.87
N HIS A 11 -12.37 25.37 20.78
CA HIS A 11 -11.79 24.28 21.58
C HIS A 11 -12.37 22.88 21.34
N GLN A 12 -13.14 22.69 20.27
CA GLN A 12 -13.59 21.36 19.85
C GLN A 12 -13.14 21.08 18.43
N ARG A 13 -11.84 20.79 18.26
CA ARG A 13 -11.47 19.78 17.25
C ARG A 13 -12.34 18.57 17.55
N THR A 14 -13.20 18.22 16.63
CA THR A 14 -14.11 17.10 16.86
C THR A 14 -13.25 15.85 17.04
N LYS A 15 -13.59 14.95 17.98
CA LYS A 15 -12.83 13.70 18.19
C LYS A 15 -12.58 12.94 16.88
N SER A 16 -13.48 13.09 15.91
CA SER A 16 -13.31 12.62 14.53
C SER A 16 -12.10 13.21 13.80
N GLU A 17 -11.93 14.54 13.78
CA GLU A 17 -10.81 15.21 13.10
C GLU A 17 -9.47 14.79 13.70
N GLU A 18 -9.37 14.71 15.03
CA GLU A 18 -8.15 14.25 15.71
C GLU A 18 -7.80 12.81 15.34
N ILE A 19 -8.81 11.94 15.21
CA ILE A 19 -8.64 10.55 14.79
C ILE A 19 -8.14 10.48 13.33
N TYR A 20 -8.64 11.33 12.44
CA TYR A 20 -8.16 11.41 11.05
C TYR A 20 -6.74 11.97 10.96
N ASP A 21 -6.43 13.04 11.70
CA ASP A 21 -5.10 13.64 11.75
C ASP A 21 -4.07 12.63 12.26
N ASN A 22 -4.38 11.90 13.33
CA ASN A 22 -3.52 10.84 13.86
C ASN A 22 -3.30 9.71 12.84
N ALA A 23 -4.36 9.28 12.16
CA ALA A 23 -4.22 8.27 11.13
C ALA A 23 -3.37 8.75 9.95
N LEU A 24 -3.53 10.01 9.51
CA LEU A 24 -2.69 10.62 8.46
C LEU A 24 -1.22 10.71 8.90
N GLN A 25 -0.96 11.06 10.16
CA GLN A 25 0.40 11.09 10.71
C GLN A 25 1.03 9.71 10.72
N ILE A 26 0.34 8.68 11.22
CA ILE A 26 0.83 7.29 11.20
C ILE A 26 1.06 6.84 9.75
N PHE A 27 0.13 7.16 8.85
CA PHE A 27 0.21 6.75 7.45
C PHE A 27 1.37 7.42 6.70
N ASN A 28 1.88 8.57 7.16
CA ASN A 28 2.95 9.30 6.50
C ASN A 28 4.26 9.42 7.30
N SER A 29 4.38 8.80 8.49
CA SER A 29 5.61 8.77 9.30
C SER A 29 6.21 7.35 9.37
N PRO A 30 7.37 7.10 8.73
CA PRO A 30 8.12 5.85 8.89
C PRO A 30 8.45 5.55 10.36
N GLU A 31 8.72 6.58 11.17
CA GLU A 31 9.05 6.44 12.58
C GLU A 31 7.90 5.83 13.37
N LEU A 32 6.68 6.38 13.22
CA LEU A 32 5.48 5.85 13.87
C LEU A 32 5.15 4.44 13.38
N GLN A 33 5.34 4.18 12.08
CA GLN A 33 5.14 2.84 11.50
C GLN A 33 6.11 1.82 12.08
N ASN A 34 7.38 2.19 12.24
CA ASN A 34 8.41 1.32 12.77
C ASN A 34 8.24 1.07 14.28
N GLN A 35 7.73 2.05 15.03
CA GLN A 35 7.37 1.87 16.45
C GLN A 35 6.25 0.85 16.67
N ALA A 36 5.37 0.67 15.67
CA ALA A 36 4.33 -0.35 15.71
C ALA A 36 4.83 -1.78 15.37
N LEU A 37 6.07 -1.91 14.88
CA LEU A 37 6.68 -3.21 14.63
C LEU A 37 7.19 -3.82 15.94
N SER A 38 7.17 -5.15 16.02
CA SER A 38 7.69 -5.88 17.19
C SER A 38 8.40 -7.17 16.77
N GLY A 39 9.23 -7.70 17.68
CA GLY A 39 9.95 -8.94 17.50
C GLY A 39 10.93 -8.92 16.32
N GLU A 40 11.11 -10.09 15.70
CA GLU A 40 12.09 -10.31 14.62
C GLU A 40 11.89 -9.37 13.42
N LEU A 41 10.64 -8.98 13.12
CA LEU A 41 10.35 -8.06 12.02
C LEU A 41 10.91 -6.66 12.30
N ALA A 42 10.77 -6.16 13.52
CA ALA A 42 11.33 -4.86 13.92
C ALA A 42 12.86 -4.88 13.80
N ASP A 43 13.50 -5.97 14.24
CA ASP A 43 14.96 -6.12 14.13
C ASP A 43 15.42 -6.14 12.68
N LYS A 44 14.74 -6.88 11.79
CA LYS A 44 15.09 -6.90 10.36
C LYS A 44 14.94 -5.54 9.70
N VAL A 45 13.84 -4.83 9.97
CA VAL A 45 13.61 -3.48 9.44
C VAL A 45 14.66 -2.49 9.94
N ARG A 46 15.02 -2.57 11.24
CA ARG A 46 16.00 -1.65 11.85
C ARG A 46 17.42 -1.84 11.33
N HIS A 47 17.81 -3.08 11.01
CA HIS A 47 19.13 -3.40 10.48
C HIS A 47 19.15 -3.48 8.94
N GLY A 48 18.03 -3.20 8.29
CA GLY A 48 17.94 -3.09 6.85
C GLY A 48 18.72 -1.89 6.31
N GLU A 49 19.09 -1.97 5.03
CA GLU A 49 19.80 -0.88 4.35
C GLU A 49 18.87 0.32 4.11
N ASP A 50 19.30 1.52 4.52
CA ASP A 50 18.63 2.77 4.17
C ASP A 50 18.99 3.17 2.73
N CYS A 51 18.19 2.69 1.78
CA CYS A 51 18.44 2.91 0.36
C CYS A 51 17.14 3.13 -0.42
N ASP A 52 17.24 3.82 -1.56
CA ASP A 52 16.13 3.89 -2.51
C ASP A 52 16.15 2.73 -3.51
N VAL A 53 17.31 2.10 -3.69
CA VAL A 53 17.58 0.94 -4.54
C VAL A 53 18.59 0.06 -3.81
N LEU A 54 18.37 -1.25 -3.77
CA LEU A 54 19.28 -2.17 -3.10
C LEU A 54 20.67 -2.14 -3.73
N PRO A 55 21.75 -2.17 -2.94
CA PRO A 55 23.11 -2.34 -3.45
C PRO A 55 23.20 -3.59 -4.33
N GLY A 56 23.71 -3.44 -5.56
CA GLY A 56 23.85 -4.56 -6.51
C GLY A 56 22.56 -5.00 -7.22
N ALA A 57 21.44 -4.31 -7.01
CA ALA A 57 20.22 -4.57 -7.77
C ALA A 57 20.39 -4.29 -9.27
N TYR A 58 19.73 -5.10 -10.10
CA TYR A 58 19.75 -4.97 -11.56
C TYR A 58 18.39 -5.31 -12.16
N GLY A 59 18.11 -4.81 -13.37
CA GLY A 59 16.80 -4.88 -13.99
C GLY A 59 15.92 -3.68 -13.64
N ARG A 60 14.63 -3.77 -13.96
CA ARG A 60 13.68 -2.67 -13.83
C ARG A 60 13.20 -2.54 -12.38
N PHE A 61 13.37 -1.34 -11.83
CA PHE A 61 13.01 -1.02 -10.44
C PHE A 61 11.53 -1.32 -10.18
N GLY A 62 11.26 -2.17 -9.19
CA GLY A 62 9.96 -2.67 -8.78
C GLY A 62 9.31 -3.70 -9.71
N HIS A 63 9.70 -3.81 -10.97
CA HIS A 63 9.08 -4.76 -11.93
C HIS A 63 9.77 -6.11 -12.03
N ASP A 64 11.03 -6.18 -11.61
CA ASP A 64 11.85 -7.38 -11.63
C ASP A 64 12.27 -7.73 -10.18
N ALA A 65 12.20 -9.01 -9.82
CA ALA A 65 12.52 -9.47 -8.46
C ALA A 65 13.99 -9.19 -8.05
N THR A 66 14.86 -8.93 -9.02
CA THR A 66 16.28 -8.56 -8.82
C THR A 66 16.47 -7.07 -8.53
N ASN A 67 15.40 -6.27 -8.58
CA ASN A 67 15.39 -4.85 -8.25
C ASN A 67 14.07 -4.45 -7.58
N PRO A 68 13.73 -5.02 -6.41
CA PRO A 68 12.47 -4.76 -5.72
C PRO A 68 12.47 -3.34 -5.12
N ILE A 69 11.29 -2.90 -4.67
CA ILE A 69 11.09 -1.60 -4.01
C ILE A 69 11.39 -1.75 -2.51
N PRO A 70 12.39 -1.08 -1.95
CA PRO A 70 12.65 -1.07 -0.50
C PRO A 70 11.56 -0.31 0.26
N VAL A 71 10.96 -0.91 1.29
CA VAL A 71 9.99 -0.29 2.20
C VAL A 71 10.12 -0.78 3.64
N ASN A 72 9.45 -0.07 4.56
CA ASN A 72 9.48 -0.34 6.00
C ASN A 72 8.29 -1.17 6.49
N GLY A 73 8.45 -2.48 6.37
CA GLY A 73 7.48 -3.46 6.80
C GLY A 73 6.15 -3.38 6.05
N PRO A 74 5.14 -4.12 6.53
CA PRO A 74 3.83 -4.14 5.87
C PRO A 74 3.12 -2.77 5.84
N SER A 75 3.42 -1.87 6.79
CA SER A 75 2.90 -0.50 6.76
C SER A 75 3.54 0.31 5.63
N GLY A 76 4.85 0.16 5.41
CA GLY A 76 5.56 0.78 4.29
C GLY A 76 5.02 0.33 2.93
N GLU A 77 4.74 -0.96 2.76
CA GLU A 77 4.11 -1.50 1.54
C GLU A 77 2.76 -0.82 1.27
N PHE A 78 1.91 -0.82 2.30
CA PHE A 78 0.57 -0.27 2.26
C PHE A 78 0.58 1.23 1.89
N VAL A 79 1.52 2.00 2.45
CA VAL A 79 1.66 3.44 2.22
C VAL A 79 2.26 3.71 0.85
N TYR A 80 3.39 3.09 0.52
CA TYR A 80 4.11 3.33 -0.73
C TYR A 80 3.22 3.04 -1.94
N LEU A 81 2.57 1.88 -1.95
CA LEU A 81 1.67 1.50 -3.05
C LEU A 81 0.44 2.40 -3.11
N SER A 82 -0.07 2.87 -1.95
CA SER A 82 -1.16 3.84 -1.92
C SER A 82 -0.76 5.22 -2.45
N ARG A 83 0.53 5.55 -2.58
CA ARG A 83 1.01 6.83 -3.16
C ARG A 83 1.23 6.74 -4.67
N LEU A 84 1.21 5.54 -5.24
CA LEU A 84 1.46 5.36 -6.66
C LEU A 84 0.33 5.93 -7.52
N ARG A 85 0.74 6.55 -8.62
CA ARG A 85 -0.11 7.11 -9.66
C ARG A 85 0.41 6.69 -11.01
N LEU A 86 -0.47 6.42 -11.97
CA LEU A 86 -0.06 6.15 -13.34
C LEU A 86 0.47 7.44 -13.98
N ARG A 87 1.73 7.44 -14.43
CA ARG A 87 2.39 8.62 -15.00
C ARG A 87 1.66 9.18 -16.22
N ARG A 88 1.05 8.30 -17.03
CA ARG A 88 0.37 8.69 -18.28
C ARG A 88 -0.95 9.40 -18.06
N THR A 89 -1.70 9.04 -17.02
CA THR A 89 -3.09 9.49 -16.82
C THR A 89 -3.30 10.22 -15.50
N GLY A 90 -2.34 10.16 -14.57
CA GLY A 90 -2.52 10.58 -13.19
C GLY A 90 -3.49 9.71 -12.39
N SER A 91 -3.94 8.58 -12.95
CA SER A 91 -4.95 7.73 -12.28
C SER A 91 -4.37 7.03 -11.06
N MET A 92 -5.24 6.77 -10.08
CA MET A 92 -4.94 5.93 -8.93
C MET A 92 -4.67 4.51 -9.37
N VAL A 93 -3.88 3.81 -8.55
CA VAL A 93 -3.77 2.35 -8.61
C VAL A 93 -4.30 1.74 -7.33
N PHE A 94 -4.90 0.58 -7.49
CA PHE A 94 -5.44 -0.26 -6.43
C PHE A 94 -4.70 -1.59 -6.45
N PHE A 95 -4.50 -2.19 -5.28
CA PHE A 95 -3.59 -3.33 -5.17
C PHE A 95 -4.03 -4.35 -4.13
N HIS A 96 -3.51 -5.58 -4.30
CA HIS A 96 -3.53 -6.63 -3.28
C HIS A 96 -2.24 -7.42 -3.30
N LYS A 97 -1.92 -8.09 -2.19
CA LYS A 97 -0.77 -9.00 -2.13
C LYS A 97 -1.11 -10.30 -2.87
N ALA A 98 -0.55 -10.47 -4.06
CA ALA A 98 -0.75 -11.64 -4.90
C ALA A 98 0.08 -12.85 -4.43
N GLY A 99 1.24 -12.62 -3.80
CA GLY A 99 2.08 -13.70 -3.31
C GLY A 99 3.40 -13.24 -2.73
N GLN A 100 4.36 -14.17 -2.68
CA GLN A 100 5.71 -13.92 -2.21
C GLN A 100 6.69 -14.72 -3.07
N VAL A 101 7.87 -14.16 -3.35
CA VAL A 101 8.98 -14.86 -4.00
C VAL A 101 10.22 -14.68 -3.14
N GLY A 102 10.64 -15.76 -2.46
CA GLY A 102 11.65 -15.68 -1.42
C GLY A 102 11.18 -14.77 -0.28
N ASN A 103 11.91 -13.70 -0.03
CA ASN A 103 11.56 -12.68 0.98
C ASN A 103 10.77 -11.50 0.40
N LEU A 104 10.53 -11.47 -0.91
CA LEU A 104 9.91 -10.34 -1.60
C LEU A 104 8.40 -10.54 -1.71
N ASP A 105 7.65 -9.54 -1.29
CA ASP A 105 6.21 -9.52 -1.47
C ASP A 105 5.85 -9.09 -2.89
N VAL A 106 4.86 -9.78 -3.46
CA VAL A 106 4.40 -9.57 -4.83
C VAL A 106 3.01 -8.97 -4.78
N PHE A 107 2.86 -7.80 -5.39
CA PHE A 107 1.60 -7.09 -5.48
C PHE A 107 1.10 -7.09 -6.92
N GLU A 108 -0.19 -7.36 -7.09
CA GLU A 108 -0.89 -7.10 -8.34
C GLU A 108 -1.63 -5.76 -8.21
N LEU A 109 -1.50 -4.93 -9.24
CA LEU A 109 -2.07 -3.60 -9.29
C LEU A 109 -3.05 -3.48 -10.44
N THR A 110 -4.06 -2.63 -10.27
CA THR A 110 -5.03 -2.27 -11.30
C THR A 110 -5.46 -0.82 -11.16
N ASN A 111 -6.22 -0.29 -12.12
CA ASN A 111 -6.96 0.95 -12.00
C ASN A 111 -8.48 0.70 -12.07
N VAL A 112 -9.28 1.75 -11.86
CA VAL A 112 -10.75 1.66 -11.91
C VAL A 112 -11.29 1.13 -13.24
N SER A 113 -10.65 1.43 -14.37
CA SER A 113 -11.16 1.02 -15.68
C SER A 113 -10.80 -0.41 -16.08
N GLY A 114 -9.96 -1.09 -15.29
CA GLY A 114 -9.43 -2.43 -15.60
C GLY A 114 -8.62 -2.54 -16.89
N LYS A 115 -8.30 -1.41 -17.53
CA LYS A 115 -7.44 -1.35 -18.73
C LYS A 115 -5.95 -1.40 -18.39
N PHE A 116 -5.63 -1.41 -17.11
CA PHE A 116 -4.27 -1.46 -16.60
C PHE A 116 -4.19 -2.58 -15.56
N VAL A 117 -3.22 -3.47 -15.74
CA VAL A 117 -2.78 -4.40 -14.71
C VAL A 117 -1.27 -4.43 -14.71
N ASP A 118 -0.69 -4.55 -13.52
CA ASP A 118 0.76 -4.65 -13.36
C ASP A 118 1.12 -5.49 -12.13
N ARG A 119 2.39 -5.84 -12.02
CA ARG A 119 2.94 -6.57 -10.89
C ARG A 119 4.21 -5.90 -10.40
N LEU A 120 4.25 -5.61 -9.11
CA LEU A 120 5.41 -5.04 -8.43
C LEU A 120 5.96 -5.98 -7.36
N TYR A 121 7.28 -5.95 -7.18
CA TYR A 121 8.03 -6.65 -6.14
C TYR A 121 8.48 -5.64 -5.09
N VAL A 122 8.22 -5.97 -3.83
CA VAL A 122 8.48 -5.09 -2.69
C VAL A 122 9.30 -5.86 -1.66
N ASP A 123 10.35 -5.22 -1.15
CA ASP A 123 11.18 -5.72 -0.07
C ASP A 123 10.85 -4.92 1.20
N MET A 124 10.28 -5.57 2.21
CA MET A 124 9.77 -4.89 3.41
C MET A 124 10.81 -4.72 4.51
N TYR A 125 12.05 -5.17 4.33
CA TYR A 125 13.05 -5.24 5.40
C TYR A 125 13.99 -4.03 5.42
N HIS A 126 13.43 -2.81 5.27
CA HIS A 126 14.20 -1.56 5.23
C HIS A 126 13.68 -0.51 6.20
N PRO A 127 14.51 0.39 6.73
CA PRO A 127 14.09 1.35 7.76
C PRO A 127 13.10 2.41 7.24
N ARG A 128 13.00 2.63 5.93
CA ARG A 128 12.03 3.56 5.31
C ARG A 128 11.58 3.10 3.92
N CYS A 129 10.51 3.72 3.42
CA CYS A 129 10.13 3.65 2.01
C CYS A 129 11.14 4.31 1.07
N SER A 130 11.36 3.68 -0.09
CA SER A 130 12.05 4.29 -1.22
C SER A 130 11.32 5.56 -1.70
N ARG A 131 12.11 6.53 -2.15
CA ARG A 131 11.64 7.78 -2.78
C ARG A 131 11.61 7.67 -4.30
N ARG A 132 12.16 6.58 -4.87
CA ARG A 132 12.04 6.27 -6.29
C ARG A 132 10.71 5.60 -6.57
N TYR A 133 10.32 5.58 -7.85
CA TYR A 133 9.12 4.90 -8.33
C TYR A 133 9.45 4.08 -9.58
N PRO A 134 8.73 2.95 -9.80
CA PRO A 134 8.88 2.14 -11.00
C PRO A 134 8.54 2.91 -12.28
N ASP A 135 9.05 2.46 -13.41
CA ASP A 135 8.76 3.07 -14.70
C ASP A 135 7.25 3.04 -15.00
N GLY A 136 6.72 4.14 -15.53
CA GLY A 136 5.28 4.28 -15.78
C GLY A 136 4.47 4.80 -14.58
N TYR A 137 5.11 5.02 -13.43
CA TYR A 137 4.48 5.59 -12.25
C TYR A 137 4.99 6.99 -11.91
N THR A 138 4.27 7.66 -11.02
CA THR A 138 4.74 8.78 -10.20
C THR A 138 4.34 8.52 -8.75
N LEU A 139 5.02 9.18 -7.82
CA LEU A 139 4.78 9.04 -6.39
C LEU A 139 4.18 10.34 -5.84
N GLU A 140 3.02 10.24 -5.18
CA GLU A 140 2.46 11.37 -4.45
C GLU A 140 3.32 11.71 -3.24
N ARG A 141 3.31 12.99 -2.82
CA ARG A 141 4.07 13.43 -1.64
C ARG A 141 3.55 12.75 -0.37
N GLU A 142 2.24 12.71 -0.22
CA GLU A 142 1.55 12.13 0.93
C GLU A 142 0.48 11.17 0.46
N ALA A 143 0.31 10.09 1.23
CA ALA A 143 -0.79 9.18 1.06
C ALA A 143 -2.00 9.75 1.83
N VAL A 144 -3.09 10.04 1.11
CA VAL A 144 -4.31 10.61 1.73
C VAL A 144 -5.26 9.50 2.17
N PHE A 145 -5.45 8.48 1.32
CA PHE A 145 -6.31 7.34 1.61
C PHE A 145 -5.64 6.03 1.19
N PRO A 146 -5.84 4.95 1.96
CA PRO A 146 -5.52 3.59 1.54
C PRO A 146 -6.18 3.20 0.21
N ARG A 147 -5.42 2.55 -0.67
CA ARG A 147 -5.88 2.13 -2.01
C ARG A 147 -5.81 0.62 -2.25
N GLY A 148 -5.40 -0.17 -1.27
CA GLY A 148 -5.25 -1.61 -1.46
C GLY A 148 -5.13 -2.35 -0.15
N VAL A 149 -4.70 -3.60 -0.22
CA VAL A 149 -4.49 -4.46 0.95
C VAL A 149 -3.14 -5.16 0.87
N THR A 150 -2.50 -5.38 2.02
CA THR A 150 -1.26 -6.19 2.11
C THR A 150 -1.54 -7.67 2.37
N THR A 151 -2.81 -8.04 2.30
CA THR A 151 -3.28 -9.42 2.36
C THR A 151 -3.78 -9.89 1.00
N THR A 152 -3.81 -11.21 0.80
CA THR A 152 -4.30 -11.79 -0.45
C THR A 152 -5.82 -11.75 -0.50
N LEU A 153 -6.34 -11.21 -1.59
CA LEU A 153 -7.78 -11.18 -1.88
C LEU A 153 -8.07 -12.15 -3.04
N ALA A 154 -8.72 -13.28 -2.74
CA ALA A 154 -8.91 -14.37 -3.70
C ALA A 154 -9.59 -13.92 -5.01
N ASP A 155 -10.62 -13.08 -4.91
CA ASP A 155 -11.40 -12.59 -6.06
C ASP A 155 -11.01 -11.16 -6.48
N PHE A 156 -9.78 -10.71 -6.18
CA PHE A 156 -9.36 -9.33 -6.47
C PHE A 156 -9.73 -8.90 -7.90
N PRO A 157 -10.37 -7.72 -8.08
CA PRO A 157 -10.61 -6.65 -7.10
C PRO A 157 -12.00 -6.70 -6.42
N LYS A 158 -12.74 -7.81 -6.53
CA LYS A 158 -14.08 -7.93 -5.94
C LYS A 158 -14.04 -7.76 -4.42
N GLY A 159 -14.81 -6.80 -3.91
CA GLY A 159 -14.90 -6.52 -2.47
C GLY A 159 -13.71 -5.74 -1.90
N LEU A 160 -12.85 -5.18 -2.76
CA LEU A 160 -11.64 -4.47 -2.34
C LEU A 160 -11.95 -3.31 -1.39
N TYR A 161 -12.95 -2.46 -1.67
CA TYR A 161 -13.30 -1.33 -0.80
C TYR A 161 -13.53 -1.75 0.66
N LYS A 162 -14.30 -2.84 0.88
CA LYS A 162 -14.54 -3.40 2.23
C LYS A 162 -13.27 -3.97 2.86
N ALA A 163 -12.40 -4.56 2.05
CA ALA A 163 -11.13 -5.11 2.52
C ALA A 163 -10.17 -3.99 2.95
N ILE A 164 -10.04 -2.93 2.16
CA ILE A 164 -9.24 -1.74 2.49
C ILE A 164 -9.71 -1.14 3.81
N LYS A 165 -11.02 -0.92 3.95
CA LYS A 165 -11.67 -0.43 5.17
C LYS A 165 -11.30 -1.24 6.42
N LYS A 166 -11.35 -2.57 6.30
CA LYS A 166 -10.98 -3.49 7.39
C LYS A 166 -9.50 -3.38 7.74
N GLU A 167 -8.62 -3.30 6.74
CA GLU A 167 -7.17 -3.16 6.96
C GLU A 167 -6.79 -1.79 7.53
N ALA A 168 -7.41 -0.72 7.05
CA ALA A 168 -7.27 0.62 7.60
C ALA A 168 -7.71 0.68 9.06
N LYS A 169 -8.83 0.02 9.41
CA LYS A 169 -9.27 -0.04 10.81
C LYS A 169 -8.27 -0.77 11.70
N LEU A 170 -7.66 -1.84 11.20
CA LEU A 170 -6.64 -2.59 11.93
C LEU A 170 -5.35 -1.77 12.12
N ARG A 171 -4.87 -1.11 11.06
CA ARG A 171 -3.55 -0.43 11.03
C ARG A 171 -3.59 1.00 11.55
N LEU A 172 -4.67 1.72 11.28
CA LEU A 172 -4.79 3.16 11.53
C LEU A 172 -5.89 3.49 12.55
N GLY A 173 -6.64 2.49 13.04
CA GLY A 173 -7.76 2.69 13.94
C GLY A 173 -9.00 3.31 13.30
N ILE A 174 -8.99 3.54 11.99
CA ILE A 174 -10.05 4.24 11.26
C ILE A 174 -10.57 3.46 10.05
N ASP A 175 -11.87 3.57 9.81
CA ASP A 175 -12.55 2.88 8.72
C ASP A 175 -12.60 3.75 7.45
N VAL A 176 -11.43 3.91 6.80
CA VAL A 176 -11.28 4.70 5.57
C VAL A 176 -10.72 3.87 4.42
N ALA A 177 -11.15 4.25 3.22
CA ALA A 177 -10.65 3.71 1.97
C ALA A 177 -10.91 4.73 0.86
N GLU A 178 -10.11 4.66 -0.21
CA GLU A 178 -10.37 5.43 -1.42
C GLU A 178 -11.71 4.98 -2.05
N LYS A 179 -12.65 5.92 -2.24
CA LYS A 179 -14.01 5.63 -2.71
C LYS A 179 -14.02 5.07 -4.13
N GLU A 180 -13.06 5.49 -4.96
CA GLU A 180 -12.91 4.96 -6.33
C GLU A 180 -12.67 3.44 -6.36
N SER A 181 -12.22 2.83 -5.26
CA SER A 181 -12.06 1.36 -5.19
C SER A 181 -13.37 0.58 -5.27
N ASP A 182 -14.53 1.21 -5.03
CA ASP A 182 -15.86 0.61 -5.18
C ASP A 182 -16.38 0.70 -6.63
N CYS A 183 -15.74 1.52 -7.46
CA CYS A 183 -16.12 1.76 -8.85
C CYS A 183 -15.25 0.98 -9.86
N ILE A 184 -14.46 0.01 -9.39
CA ILE A 184 -13.58 -0.78 -10.26
C ILE A 184 -14.42 -1.69 -11.16
N ASP A 185 -14.12 -1.70 -12.46
CA ASP A 185 -14.66 -2.65 -13.43
C ASP A 185 -14.10 -4.06 -13.16
N VAL A 186 -14.75 -4.78 -12.23
CA VAL A 186 -14.29 -6.10 -11.75
C VAL A 186 -14.10 -7.10 -12.90
N PRO A 187 -15.05 -7.29 -13.83
CA PRO A 187 -14.86 -8.23 -14.94
C PRO A 187 -13.66 -7.88 -15.83
N ALA A 188 -13.48 -6.59 -16.16
CA ALA A 188 -12.35 -6.17 -16.99
C ALA A 188 -11.01 -6.44 -16.29
N VAL A 189 -10.91 -6.14 -15.00
CA VAL A 189 -9.70 -6.41 -14.21
C VAL A 189 -9.38 -7.89 -14.14
N GLN A 190 -10.37 -8.73 -13.82
CA GLN A 190 -10.16 -10.17 -13.70
C GLN A 190 -9.67 -10.77 -15.02
N ALA A 191 -10.28 -10.40 -16.14
CA ALA A 191 -9.84 -10.82 -17.46
C ALA A 191 -8.40 -10.38 -17.77
N ALA A 192 -8.04 -9.14 -17.43
CA ALA A 192 -6.67 -8.62 -17.62
C ALA A 192 -5.65 -9.32 -16.71
N LEU A 193 -5.99 -9.58 -15.45
CA LEU A 193 -5.14 -10.29 -14.50
C LEU A 193 -4.92 -11.75 -14.89
N ASP A 194 -5.94 -12.43 -15.41
CA ASP A 194 -5.79 -13.81 -15.87
C ASP A 194 -4.79 -13.90 -17.02
N GLN A 195 -4.83 -12.96 -17.97
CA GLN A 195 -3.81 -12.85 -19.01
C GLN A 195 -2.42 -12.56 -18.45
N LEU A 196 -2.31 -11.69 -17.44
CA LEU A 196 -1.04 -11.37 -16.78
C LEU A 196 -0.46 -12.60 -16.07
N ARG A 197 -1.29 -13.34 -15.33
CA ARG A 197 -0.92 -14.54 -14.57
C ARG A 197 -0.49 -15.69 -15.48
N GLN A 198 -1.13 -15.84 -16.64
CA GLN A 198 -0.72 -16.81 -17.67
C GLN A 198 0.66 -16.46 -18.25
N LYS A 199 0.92 -15.18 -18.52
CA LYS A 199 2.22 -14.72 -19.08
C LYS A 199 3.35 -14.72 -18.04
N ARG A 200 3.02 -14.46 -16.78
CA ARG A 200 3.96 -14.35 -15.66
C ARG A 200 3.34 -15.07 -14.45
N PRO A 201 3.53 -16.39 -14.27
CA PRO A 201 3.01 -17.08 -13.10
C PRO A 201 3.67 -16.53 -11.83
N ALA A 202 2.87 -16.24 -10.81
CA ALA A 202 3.39 -15.96 -9.47
C ALA A 202 3.67 -17.28 -8.76
N ALA A 203 4.72 -17.35 -7.93
CA ALA A 203 4.92 -18.52 -7.07
C ALA A 203 3.72 -18.63 -6.10
N PRO A 204 3.13 -19.82 -5.91
CA PRO A 204 2.03 -19.99 -4.99
C PRO A 204 2.49 -19.68 -3.55
N ILE A 205 1.64 -18.98 -2.79
CA ILE A 205 1.85 -18.80 -1.34
C ILE A 205 1.79 -20.18 -0.70
N MET A 206 2.94 -20.71 -0.29
CA MET A 206 2.98 -21.94 0.52
C MET A 206 2.27 -21.65 1.84
N LYS A 207 1.11 -22.26 2.05
CA LYS A 207 0.46 -22.26 3.36
C LYS A 207 1.43 -22.95 4.34
N PRO A 208 1.61 -22.44 5.57
CA PRO A 208 2.42 -23.13 6.56
C PRO A 208 1.85 -24.54 6.75
N LEU A 209 2.71 -25.56 6.71
CA LEU A 209 2.33 -26.90 7.11
C LEU A 209 1.85 -26.83 8.56
N LYS A 210 0.64 -27.32 8.79
CA LYS A 210 0.06 -27.48 10.13
C LYS A 210 0.85 -28.52 10.93
#